data_AF-A0A2K9E8Z2-F1
#
_entry.id   AF-A0A2K9E8Z2-F1
#
_cell.length_a   1.000
_cell.length_b   1.000
_cell.length_c   1.000
_cell.angle_alpha   90.00
_cell.angle_beta   90.00
_cell.angle_gamma   90.00
#
_symmetry.space_group_name_H-M   'P 1'
#
loop_
_entity.id
_entity.type
_entity.pdbx_description
1 polymer ?
#
loop_
_entity_poly.entity_id
_entity_poly.type
_entity_poly.pdbx_seq_one_letter_code
_entity_poly.pdbx_strand_id
1 'polypeptide(L)'
;MKKTVAIATIIAVVFLIGVVKPDTYAKSEIGVYLNQEVLEFDVAPYIKNGRTMVPFRVIFEAMELEVSWNAATKTVYAKNDTTEIILGIGQDYSYVNGFKRKLDVPAEIINGRTFVPLRFVAENSGAEVKWDGETRTVYITNVFKRYNLGDMVHFEDLEFSLESVDTSKEGGIITVRGKSNQPKRMMIIEAYDKSKRIASGITSEIKEGDAGEFKAVIYTSQDFKPELIVVKTLNKDRNVVRIAKYNL
;
A
#
# COMPACT_ATOMS: atom_id res chain seq x y z
N MET A 1 92.76 -22.84 -25.69
CA MET A 1 93.20 -21.42 -25.83
C MET A 1 92.64 -20.94 -27.18
N LYS A 2 91.84 -19.89 -27.38
CA LYS A 2 91.42 -18.68 -26.65
C LYS A 2 89.94 -18.38 -27.01
N LYS A 3 89.29 -17.59 -26.15
CA LYS A 3 87.91 -17.11 -26.17
C LYS A 3 87.66 -16.06 -27.27
N THR A 4 86.43 -15.98 -27.77
CA THR A 4 85.69 -14.70 -28.00
C THR A 4 84.17 -14.97 -28.09
N VAL A 5 83.39 -14.00 -27.61
CA VAL A 5 82.01 -14.06 -27.10
C VAL A 5 81.13 -13.05 -27.84
N ALA A 6 79.86 -13.41 -28.08
CA ALA A 6 78.61 -12.61 -28.22
C ALA A 6 78.58 -11.44 -29.24
N ILE A 7 77.45 -11.02 -29.82
CA ILE A 7 76.18 -10.59 -29.19
C ILE A 7 75.04 -10.76 -30.22
N ALA A 8 73.97 -11.44 -29.82
CA ALA A 8 72.68 -11.42 -30.52
C ALA A 8 71.72 -10.54 -29.71
N THR A 9 71.23 -9.46 -30.32
CA THR A 9 70.31 -8.50 -29.72
C THR A 9 68.89 -9.06 -29.74
N ILE A 10 68.32 -9.37 -28.58
CA ILE A 10 66.91 -9.76 -28.43
C ILE A 10 66.08 -8.48 -28.27
N ILE A 11 65.20 -8.21 -29.23
CA ILE A 11 64.16 -7.17 -29.13
C ILE A 11 63.00 -7.77 -28.32
N ALA A 12 62.81 -7.28 -27.09
CA ALA A 12 61.64 -7.60 -26.27
C ALA A 12 60.49 -6.67 -26.65
N VAL A 13 59.51 -7.20 -27.40
CA VAL A 13 58.22 -6.53 -27.63
C VAL A 13 57.34 -6.78 -26.41
N VAL A 14 57.18 -5.76 -25.57
CA VAL A 14 56.25 -5.78 -24.44
C VAL A 14 54.83 -5.57 -24.98
N PHE A 15 54.05 -6.64 -25.06
CA PHE A 15 52.61 -6.59 -25.32
C PHE A 15 51.90 -6.07 -24.06
N LEU A 16 51.55 -4.77 -24.04
CA LEU A 16 50.60 -4.21 -23.08
C LEU A 16 49.18 -4.65 -23.49
N ILE A 17 48.76 -5.83 -23.04
CA ILE A 17 47.34 -6.20 -23.07
C ILE A 17 46.69 -5.48 -21.89
N GLY A 18 46.01 -4.37 -22.19
CA GLY A 18 45.13 -3.71 -21.23
C GLY A 18 44.08 -4.72 -20.76
N VAL A 19 44.11 -5.07 -19.47
CA VAL A 19 43.04 -5.87 -18.86
C VAL A 19 41.81 -4.98 -18.81
N VAL A 20 40.93 -5.12 -19.81
CA VAL A 20 39.57 -4.60 -19.71
C VAL A 20 38.88 -5.44 -18.65
N LYS A 21 38.79 -4.90 -17.43
CA LYS A 21 37.94 -5.51 -16.40
C LYS A 21 36.51 -5.44 -16.94
N PRO A 22 35.79 -6.55 -17.08
CA PRO A 22 34.37 -6.48 -17.37
C PRO A 22 33.72 -5.71 -16.22
N ASP A 23 32.98 -4.64 -16.54
CA ASP A 23 32.08 -4.02 -15.58
C ASP A 23 31.03 -5.05 -15.23
N THR A 24 31.27 -5.81 -14.16
CA THR A 24 30.23 -6.58 -13.51
C THR A 24 29.31 -5.59 -12.82
N TYR A 25 28.32 -5.08 -13.56
CA TYR A 25 27.19 -4.40 -12.95
C TYR A 25 26.50 -5.42 -12.06
N ALA A 26 26.79 -5.38 -10.75
CA ALA A 26 26.00 -6.10 -9.77
C ALA A 26 24.54 -5.69 -10.03
N LYS A 27 23.68 -6.67 -10.34
CA LYS A 27 22.26 -6.43 -10.56
C LYS A 27 21.75 -5.72 -9.31
N SER A 28 21.48 -4.41 -9.41
CA SER A 28 21.09 -3.65 -8.22
C SER A 28 19.83 -4.28 -7.63
N GLU A 29 19.87 -4.46 -6.31
CA GLU A 29 18.73 -4.92 -5.55
C GLU A 29 17.57 -3.94 -5.74
N ILE A 30 16.36 -4.45 -5.59
CA ILE A 30 15.15 -3.65 -5.79
C ILE A 30 14.86 -2.93 -4.48
N GLY A 31 14.98 -1.60 -4.48
CA GLY A 31 14.56 -0.79 -3.34
C GLY A 31 13.04 -0.71 -3.26
N VAL A 32 12.49 -0.68 -2.05
CA VAL A 32 11.06 -0.44 -1.82
C VAL A 32 10.91 0.58 -0.70
N TYR A 33 10.16 1.64 -0.96
CA TYR A 33 9.85 2.68 0.02
C TYR A 33 8.35 2.75 0.25
N LEU A 34 7.93 2.88 1.50
CA LEU A 34 6.57 3.19 1.91
C LEU A 34 6.56 4.55 2.59
N ASN A 35 5.80 5.51 2.04
CA ASN A 35 5.72 6.87 2.59
C ASN A 35 7.11 7.50 2.86
N GLN A 36 8.08 7.25 1.96
CA GLN A 36 9.48 7.67 2.04
C GLN A 36 10.37 6.88 3.02
N GLU A 37 9.84 5.93 3.77
CA GLU A 37 10.61 5.02 4.62
C GLU A 37 11.00 3.76 3.87
N VAL A 38 12.20 3.24 4.11
CA VAL A 38 12.67 1.99 3.49
C VAL A 38 11.91 0.80 4.07
N LEU A 39 11.41 -0.08 3.21
CA LEU A 39 10.89 -1.39 3.59
C LEU A 39 11.96 -2.45 3.43
N GLU A 40 12.42 -2.98 4.55
CA GLU A 40 13.41 -4.06 4.62
C GLU A 40 12.75 -5.43 4.46
N PHE A 41 13.37 -6.31 3.67
CA PHE A 41 12.88 -7.68 3.46
C PHE A 41 13.94 -8.69 3.88
N ASP A 42 13.49 -9.77 4.53
CA ASP A 42 14.36 -10.90 4.90
C ASP A 42 14.86 -11.68 3.67
N VAL A 43 14.13 -11.60 2.56
CA VAL A 43 14.53 -12.10 1.25
C VAL A 43 14.30 -11.03 0.19
N ALA A 44 15.32 -10.80 -0.63
CA ALA A 44 15.31 -9.76 -1.64
C ALA A 44 14.09 -9.85 -2.58
N PRO A 45 13.40 -8.72 -2.85
CA PRO A 45 12.42 -8.64 -3.91
C PRO A 45 13.04 -8.98 -5.28
N TYR A 46 12.23 -9.49 -6.20
CA TYR A 46 12.67 -9.79 -7.57
C TYR A 46 11.63 -9.36 -8.62
N ILE A 47 12.05 -9.29 -9.89
CA ILE A 47 11.14 -9.03 -11.00
C ILE A 47 10.79 -10.35 -11.69
N LYS A 48 9.50 -10.62 -11.88
CA LYS A 48 8.97 -11.71 -12.71
C LYS A 48 7.92 -11.15 -13.66
N ASN A 49 8.07 -11.43 -14.96
CA ASN A 49 7.16 -10.97 -16.01
C ASN A 49 6.82 -9.46 -15.91
N GLY A 50 7.83 -8.62 -15.60
CA GLY A 50 7.64 -7.17 -15.45
C GLY A 50 6.84 -6.75 -14.21
N ARG A 51 6.76 -7.59 -13.17
CA ARG A 51 6.18 -7.27 -11.87
C ARG A 51 7.20 -7.49 -10.75
N THR A 52 7.23 -6.56 -9.80
CA THR A 52 8.01 -6.73 -8.57
C THR A 52 7.27 -7.67 -7.63
N MET A 53 7.94 -8.76 -7.28
CA MET A 53 7.50 -9.79 -6.37
C MET A 53 8.19 -9.58 -5.02
N VAL A 54 7.42 -9.57 -3.94
CA VAL A 54 7.91 -9.35 -2.57
C VAL A 54 7.41 -10.41 -1.60
N PRO A 55 8.16 -10.72 -0.52
CA PRO A 55 7.64 -11.50 0.61
C PRO A 55 6.34 -10.88 1.12
N PHE A 56 5.27 -11.67 1.18
CA PHE A 56 3.93 -11.14 1.45
C PHE A 56 3.82 -10.45 2.82
N ARG A 57 4.40 -11.04 3.87
CA ARG A 57 4.18 -10.56 5.24
C ARG A 57 4.57 -9.09 5.41
N VAL A 58 5.77 -8.74 4.96
CA VAL A 58 6.32 -7.38 5.08
C VAL A 58 5.40 -6.36 4.40
N ILE A 59 5.02 -6.60 3.14
CA ILE A 59 4.19 -5.64 2.41
C ILE A 59 2.78 -5.54 2.97
N PHE A 60 2.17 -6.65 3.38
CA PHE A 60 0.82 -6.64 3.91
C PHE A 60 0.77 -5.96 5.29
N GLU A 61 1.70 -6.26 6.19
CA GLU A 61 1.77 -5.62 7.52
C GLU A 61 2.10 -4.12 7.40
N ALA A 62 2.98 -3.74 6.46
CA ALA A 62 3.26 -2.34 6.15
C ALA A 62 2.01 -1.57 5.65
N MET A 63 1.04 -2.28 5.05
CA MET A 63 -0.28 -1.75 4.66
C MET A 63 -1.32 -1.81 5.80
N GLU A 64 -0.86 -1.98 7.04
CA GLU A 64 -1.71 -2.12 8.24
C GLU A 64 -2.70 -3.31 8.14
N LEU A 65 -2.38 -4.36 7.38
CA LEU A 65 -3.20 -5.59 7.30
C LEU A 65 -2.75 -6.60 8.35
N GLU A 66 -3.72 -7.16 9.08
CA GLU A 66 -3.53 -8.36 9.88
C GLU A 66 -3.45 -9.58 8.96
N VAL A 67 -2.41 -10.39 9.11
CA VAL A 67 -2.08 -11.46 8.15
C VAL A 67 -2.09 -12.83 8.82
N SER A 68 -2.78 -13.79 8.19
CA SER A 68 -2.75 -15.20 8.55
C SER A 68 -2.51 -16.08 7.32
N TRP A 69 -1.96 -17.27 7.56
CA TRP A 69 -1.62 -18.24 6.53
C TRP A 69 -2.30 -19.58 6.82
N ASN A 70 -3.03 -20.10 5.83
CA ASN A 70 -3.58 -21.45 5.88
C ASN A 70 -2.68 -22.37 5.05
N ALA A 71 -1.96 -23.26 5.74
CA ALA A 71 -1.05 -24.20 5.10
C ALA A 71 -1.78 -25.30 4.31
N ALA A 72 -2.95 -25.74 4.77
CA ALA A 72 -3.71 -26.83 4.13
C ALA A 72 -4.23 -26.40 2.75
N THR A 73 -4.72 -25.16 2.64
CA THR A 73 -5.26 -24.62 1.39
C THR A 73 -4.25 -23.77 0.60
N LYS A 74 -3.05 -23.54 1.16
CA LYS A 74 -2.04 -22.60 0.64
C LYS A 74 -2.66 -21.23 0.33
N THR A 75 -3.24 -20.62 1.35
CA THR A 75 -3.98 -19.37 1.23
C THR A 75 -3.49 -18.34 2.23
N VAL A 76 -3.18 -17.14 1.73
CA VAL A 76 -2.97 -15.95 2.55
C VAL A 76 -4.33 -15.30 2.79
N TYR A 77 -4.67 -15.09 4.05
CA TYR A 77 -5.78 -14.23 4.46
C TYR A 77 -5.19 -12.98 5.08
N ALA A 78 -5.53 -11.82 4.53
CA ALA A 78 -5.12 -10.56 5.10
C ALA A 78 -6.31 -9.64 5.20
N LYS A 79 -6.43 -8.93 6.32
CA LYS A 79 -7.54 -8.02 6.52
C LYS A 79 -7.16 -6.81 7.34
N ASN A 80 -7.80 -5.71 7.05
CA ASN A 80 -7.94 -4.58 7.94
C ASN A 80 -9.38 -4.10 7.81
N ASP A 81 -9.67 -2.92 8.34
CA ASP A 81 -11.04 -2.43 8.42
C ASP A 81 -11.75 -2.20 7.07
N THR A 82 -11.01 -2.18 5.95
CA THR A 82 -11.55 -1.77 4.64
C THR A 82 -11.21 -2.71 3.52
N THR A 83 -10.26 -3.59 3.78
CA THR A 83 -9.65 -4.44 2.77
C THR A 83 -9.51 -5.81 3.39
N GLU A 84 -10.27 -6.77 2.88
CA GLU A 84 -10.04 -8.19 3.04
C GLU A 84 -9.48 -8.75 1.74
N ILE A 85 -8.36 -9.44 1.82
CA ILE A 85 -7.68 -10.10 0.71
C ILE A 85 -7.57 -11.59 1.02
N ILE A 86 -8.14 -12.41 0.14
CA ILE A 86 -8.02 -13.87 0.17
C ILE A 86 -7.25 -14.29 -1.09
N LEU A 87 -5.98 -14.64 -0.89
CA LEU A 87 -5.03 -14.90 -1.96
C LEU A 87 -4.58 -16.36 -1.92
N GLY A 88 -4.93 -17.11 -2.96
CA GLY A 88 -4.49 -18.50 -3.15
C GLY A 88 -3.17 -18.57 -3.92
N ILE A 89 -2.23 -19.38 -3.45
CA ILE A 89 -0.95 -19.56 -4.15
C ILE A 89 -1.17 -20.29 -5.48
N GLY A 90 -0.51 -19.79 -6.54
CA GLY A 90 -0.60 -20.33 -7.90
C GLY A 90 -1.86 -19.93 -8.67
N GLN A 91 -2.80 -19.19 -8.05
CA GLN A 91 -3.98 -18.67 -8.73
C GLN A 91 -3.63 -17.38 -9.48
N ASP A 92 -4.27 -17.14 -10.62
CA ASP A 92 -4.18 -15.89 -11.39
C ASP A 92 -5.20 -14.84 -10.91
N TYR A 93 -5.80 -15.06 -9.73
CA TYR A 93 -6.74 -14.15 -9.09
C TYR A 93 -6.64 -14.22 -7.56
N SER A 94 -7.23 -13.21 -6.93
CA SER A 94 -7.49 -13.12 -5.51
C SER A 94 -8.92 -12.62 -5.30
N TYR A 95 -9.50 -12.84 -4.12
CA TYR A 95 -10.69 -12.10 -3.72
C TYR A 95 -10.27 -10.88 -2.91
N VAL A 96 -10.83 -9.72 -3.23
CA VAL A 96 -10.66 -8.47 -2.50
C VAL A 96 -12.05 -7.96 -2.13
N ASN A 97 -12.35 -7.88 -0.83
CA ASN A 97 -13.67 -7.52 -0.30
C ASN A 97 -14.79 -8.36 -0.94
N GLY A 98 -14.57 -9.67 -1.08
CA GLY A 98 -15.51 -10.61 -1.71
C GLY A 98 -15.54 -10.58 -3.24
N PHE A 99 -14.90 -9.61 -3.90
CA PHE A 99 -14.88 -9.54 -5.37
C PHE A 99 -13.63 -10.19 -5.95
N LYS A 100 -13.80 -10.97 -7.02
CA LYS A 100 -12.68 -11.53 -7.76
C LYS A 100 -11.87 -10.42 -8.43
N ARG A 101 -10.55 -10.44 -8.25
CA ARG A 101 -9.58 -9.51 -8.85
C ARG A 101 -8.45 -10.31 -9.47
N LYS A 102 -8.06 -9.96 -10.70
CA LYS A 102 -6.99 -10.65 -11.43
C LYS A 102 -5.62 -10.26 -10.84
N LEU A 103 -4.72 -11.24 -10.78
CA LEU A 103 -3.30 -11.03 -10.51
C LEU A 103 -2.55 -11.02 -11.84
N ASP A 104 -1.71 -10.01 -12.05
CA ASP A 104 -0.85 -9.96 -13.25
C ASP A 104 0.19 -11.09 -13.26
N VAL A 105 0.63 -11.50 -12.08
CA VAL A 105 1.50 -12.65 -11.85
C VAL A 105 0.96 -13.42 -10.65
N PRO A 106 0.74 -14.74 -10.74
CA PRO A 106 0.32 -15.53 -9.60
C PRO A 106 1.29 -15.42 -8.42
N ALA A 107 0.76 -15.40 -7.21
CA ALA A 107 1.60 -15.57 -6.02
C ALA A 107 2.24 -16.95 -6.02
N GLU A 108 3.46 -17.06 -5.49
CA GLU A 108 4.24 -18.29 -5.54
C GLU A 108 5.03 -18.51 -4.25
N ILE A 109 5.49 -19.74 -4.04
CA ILE A 109 6.36 -20.09 -2.93
C ILE A 109 7.74 -20.42 -3.51
N ILE A 110 8.77 -19.69 -3.07
CA ILE A 110 10.16 -19.93 -3.43
C ILE A 110 10.93 -20.13 -2.12
N ASN A 111 11.61 -21.28 -1.99
CA ASN A 111 12.43 -21.62 -0.81
C ASN A 111 11.68 -21.42 0.52
N GLY A 112 10.39 -21.79 0.58
CA GLY A 112 9.57 -21.65 1.78
C GLY A 112 9.09 -20.23 2.09
N ARG A 113 9.30 -19.26 1.19
CA ARG A 113 8.78 -17.90 1.28
C ARG A 113 7.70 -17.66 0.24
N THR A 114 6.57 -17.11 0.69
CA THR A 114 5.46 -16.73 -0.19
C THR A 114 5.70 -15.33 -0.76
N PHE A 115 5.72 -15.23 -2.08
CA PHE A 115 5.87 -14.00 -2.83
C PHE A 115 4.58 -13.59 -3.53
N VAL A 116 4.32 -12.29 -3.53
CA VAL A 116 3.11 -11.68 -4.11
C VAL A 116 3.48 -10.49 -4.99
N PRO A 117 2.67 -10.14 -6.01
CA PRO A 117 2.88 -8.92 -6.76
C PRO A 117 2.66 -7.69 -5.86
N LEU A 118 3.72 -6.91 -5.64
CA LEU A 118 3.70 -5.75 -4.73
C LEU A 118 2.57 -4.78 -5.08
N ARG A 119 2.46 -4.41 -6.37
CA ARG A 119 1.47 -3.43 -6.84
C ARG A 119 0.05 -3.87 -6.53
N PHE A 120 -0.26 -5.15 -6.74
CA PHE A 120 -1.59 -5.68 -6.46
C PHE A 120 -1.98 -5.45 -5.00
N VAL A 121 -1.08 -5.76 -4.07
CA VAL A 121 -1.34 -5.60 -2.64
C VAL A 121 -1.50 -4.12 -2.28
N ALA A 122 -0.55 -3.28 -2.71
CA ALA A 122 -0.55 -1.85 -2.40
C ALA A 122 -1.80 -1.13 -2.94
N GLU A 123 -2.14 -1.32 -4.22
CA GLU A 123 -3.29 -0.63 -4.84
C GLU A 123 -4.63 -1.09 -4.25
N ASN A 124 -4.80 -2.40 -3.99
CA ASN A 124 -6.02 -2.90 -3.32
C ASN A 124 -6.09 -2.51 -1.83
N SER A 125 -4.98 -2.02 -1.27
CA SER A 125 -4.92 -1.47 0.09
C SER A 125 -5.08 0.06 0.13
N GLY A 126 -5.30 0.70 -1.04
CA GLY A 126 -5.49 2.15 -1.13
C GLY A 126 -4.18 2.95 -1.17
N ALA A 127 -3.10 2.35 -1.69
CA ALA A 127 -1.84 3.04 -1.93
C ALA A 127 -1.55 3.20 -3.43
N GLU A 128 -0.86 4.27 -3.79
CA GLU A 128 -0.29 4.48 -5.12
C GLU A 128 1.09 3.84 -5.22
N VAL A 129 1.42 3.33 -6.42
CA VAL A 129 2.72 2.69 -6.67
C VAL A 129 3.40 3.32 -7.87
N LYS A 130 4.58 3.89 -7.65
CA LYS A 130 5.47 4.40 -8.69
C LYS A 130 6.72 3.53 -8.80
N TRP A 131 7.15 3.25 -10.03
CA TRP A 131 8.42 2.59 -10.33
C TRP A 131 9.41 3.62 -10.87
N ASP A 132 10.62 3.61 -10.32
CA ASP A 132 11.79 4.30 -10.86
C ASP A 132 12.74 3.26 -11.47
N GLY A 133 12.87 3.29 -12.79
CA GLY A 133 13.70 2.34 -13.52
C GLY A 133 15.20 2.61 -13.44
N GLU A 134 15.60 3.86 -13.18
CA GLU A 134 17.01 4.25 -13.08
C GLU A 134 17.60 3.72 -11.78
N THR A 135 16.89 3.93 -10.67
CA THR A 135 17.32 3.47 -9.35
C THR A 135 16.82 2.06 -9.00
N ARG A 136 15.97 1.48 -9.86
CA ARG A 136 15.28 0.19 -9.63
C ARG A 136 14.50 0.17 -8.31
N THR A 137 13.75 1.24 -8.07
CA THR A 137 13.06 1.50 -6.81
C THR A 137 11.54 1.53 -7.00
N VAL A 138 10.82 0.87 -6.10
CA VAL A 138 9.37 0.99 -5.96
C VAL A 138 9.06 2.00 -4.86
N TYR A 139 8.28 3.03 -5.18
CA TYR A 139 7.72 3.97 -4.21
C TYR A 139 6.25 3.67 -4.01
N ILE A 140 5.86 3.44 -2.76
CA ILE A 140 4.49 3.22 -2.33
C ILE A 140 4.07 4.41 -1.49
N THR A 141 2.96 5.03 -1.84
CA THR A 141 2.41 6.18 -1.12
C THR A 141 0.99 5.85 -0.71
N ASN A 142 0.73 5.79 0.60
CA ASN A 142 -0.64 5.65 1.08
C ASN A 142 -1.44 6.87 0.65
N VAL A 143 -2.60 6.65 0.05
CA VAL A 143 -3.46 7.76 -0.39
C VAL A 143 -4.17 8.41 0.80
N PHE A 144 -4.40 7.66 1.88
CA PHE A 144 -4.96 8.19 3.11
C PHE A 144 -3.86 8.56 4.11
N LYS A 145 -4.05 9.72 4.75
CA LYS A 145 -3.24 10.19 5.88
C LYS A 145 -4.08 10.28 7.15
N ARG A 146 -3.40 10.53 8.27
CA ARG A 146 -4.04 10.94 9.52
C ARG A 146 -4.26 12.46 9.47
N TYR A 147 -5.44 12.89 9.89
CA TYR A 147 -5.90 14.27 9.91
C TYR A 147 -6.49 14.58 11.28
N ASN A 148 -6.42 15.85 11.66
CA ASN A 148 -7.18 16.41 12.78
C ASN A 148 -8.53 16.91 12.26
N LEU A 149 -9.51 17.05 13.16
CA LEU A 149 -10.76 17.73 12.81
C LEU A 149 -10.45 19.16 12.36
N GLY A 150 -11.09 19.59 11.27
CA GLY A 150 -10.85 20.86 10.58
C GLY A 150 -9.76 20.82 9.51
N ASP A 151 -8.91 19.79 9.47
CA ASP A 151 -7.90 19.68 8.41
C ASP A 151 -8.56 19.43 7.05
N MET A 152 -8.05 20.10 6.01
CA MET A 152 -8.51 19.89 4.63
C MET A 152 -7.89 18.63 4.03
N VAL A 153 -8.75 17.72 3.61
CA VAL A 153 -8.39 16.51 2.88
C VAL A 153 -8.60 16.75 1.39
N HIS A 154 -7.61 16.38 0.59
CA HIS A 154 -7.70 16.35 -0.87
C HIS A 154 -7.62 14.89 -1.35
N PHE A 155 -8.58 14.48 -2.17
CA PHE A 155 -8.59 13.17 -2.82
C PHE A 155 -9.19 13.29 -4.22
N GLU A 156 -8.39 13.06 -5.26
CA GLU A 156 -8.80 13.32 -6.65
C GLU A 156 -9.34 14.77 -6.78
N ASP A 157 -10.60 14.95 -7.18
CA ASP A 157 -11.34 16.20 -7.27
C ASP A 157 -12.19 16.53 -6.04
N LEU A 158 -12.20 15.65 -5.03
CA LEU A 158 -12.89 15.83 -3.76
C LEU A 158 -12.00 16.59 -2.77
N GLU A 159 -12.56 17.65 -2.20
CA GLU A 159 -12.01 18.37 -1.06
C GLU A 159 -13.03 18.34 0.06
N PHE A 160 -12.59 17.99 1.27
CA PHE A 160 -13.47 17.99 2.44
C PHE A 160 -12.70 18.14 3.76
N SER A 161 -13.43 18.50 4.81
CA SER A 161 -12.97 18.50 6.20
C SER A 161 -14.04 17.88 7.10
N LEU A 162 -13.63 17.17 8.15
CA LEU A 162 -14.54 16.80 9.25
C LEU A 162 -14.48 17.88 10.32
N GLU A 163 -15.61 18.50 10.63
CA GLU A 163 -15.71 19.60 11.60
C GLU A 163 -16.01 19.10 13.01
N SER A 164 -16.86 18.08 13.14
CA SER A 164 -17.22 17.51 14.44
C SER A 164 -17.58 16.03 14.37
N VAL A 165 -17.37 15.35 15.50
CA VAL A 165 -17.82 13.98 15.76
C VAL A 165 -18.48 13.95 17.12
N ASP A 166 -19.80 13.94 17.13
CA ASP A 166 -20.61 14.08 18.33
C ASP A 166 -21.33 12.77 18.64
N THR A 167 -21.26 12.31 19.90
CA THR A 167 -22.07 11.19 20.38
C THR A 167 -23.30 11.73 21.12
N SER A 168 -24.48 11.18 20.85
CA SER A 168 -25.71 11.55 21.56
C SER A 168 -25.57 11.33 23.08
N LYS A 169 -26.32 12.10 23.87
CA LYS A 169 -26.26 12.02 25.35
C LYS A 169 -26.58 10.62 25.89
N GLU A 170 -27.48 9.89 25.23
CA GLU A 170 -27.88 8.53 25.58
C GLU A 170 -26.98 7.45 24.98
N GLY A 171 -25.98 7.85 24.18
CA GLY A 171 -25.21 6.95 23.34
C GLY A 171 -26.03 6.40 22.17
N GLY A 172 -25.42 5.50 21.40
CA GLY A 172 -26.10 4.80 20.30
C GLY A 172 -26.28 5.59 19.00
N ILE A 173 -25.97 6.89 19.00
CA ILE A 173 -25.96 7.71 17.78
C ILE A 173 -24.68 8.54 17.76
N ILE A 174 -23.89 8.39 16.69
CA ILE A 174 -22.75 9.26 16.38
C ILE A 174 -23.14 10.11 15.17
N THR A 175 -22.94 11.42 15.28
CA THR A 175 -23.13 12.38 14.18
C THR A 175 -21.78 12.94 13.79
N VAL A 176 -21.39 12.71 12.53
CA VAL A 176 -20.20 13.30 11.93
C VAL A 176 -20.63 14.43 11.01
N ARG A 177 -20.06 15.62 11.19
CA ARG A 177 -20.33 16.81 10.36
C ARG A 177 -19.06 17.24 9.64
N GLY A 178 -19.23 17.78 8.45
CA GLY A 178 -18.12 18.22 7.63
C GLY A 178 -18.53 19.19 6.53
N LYS A 179 -17.53 19.74 5.86
CA LYS A 179 -17.68 20.58 4.67
C LYS A 179 -17.01 19.90 3.49
N SER A 180 -17.55 20.09 2.29
CA SER A 180 -17.01 19.55 1.05
C SER A 180 -17.37 20.39 -0.16
N ASN A 181 -16.47 20.43 -1.14
CA ASN A 181 -16.76 20.96 -2.47
C ASN A 181 -17.75 20.09 -3.27
N GLN A 182 -18.01 18.85 -2.82
CA GLN A 182 -18.93 17.90 -3.44
C GLN A 182 -19.82 17.21 -2.38
N PRO A 183 -20.77 17.93 -1.75
CA PRO A 183 -21.59 17.39 -0.64
C PRO A 183 -22.49 16.20 -1.02
N LYS A 184 -22.67 15.95 -2.33
CA LYS A 184 -23.42 14.80 -2.88
C LYS A 184 -22.54 13.60 -3.21
N ARG A 185 -21.21 13.75 -3.20
CA ARG A 185 -20.31 12.62 -3.41
C ARG A 185 -20.45 11.67 -2.23
N MET A 186 -20.73 10.41 -2.53
CA MET A 186 -20.92 9.37 -1.53
C MET A 186 -19.61 9.20 -0.74
N MET A 187 -19.67 9.50 0.56
CA MET A 187 -18.64 9.13 1.51
C MET A 187 -19.23 8.16 2.53
N ILE A 188 -18.46 7.12 2.85
CA ILE A 188 -18.79 6.17 3.91
C ILE A 188 -17.94 6.58 5.11
N ILE A 189 -18.59 6.84 6.23
CA ILE A 189 -17.95 7.20 7.49
C ILE A 189 -18.03 6.00 8.40
N GLU A 190 -16.88 5.51 8.83
CA GLU A 190 -16.77 4.38 9.75
C GLU A 190 -16.18 4.84 11.06
N ALA A 191 -16.88 4.55 12.14
CA ALA A 191 -16.42 4.76 13.50
C ALA A 191 -15.89 3.44 14.07
N TYR A 192 -14.74 3.51 14.73
CA TYR A 192 -14.10 2.40 15.43
C TYR A 192 -13.95 2.73 16.90
N ASP A 193 -14.27 1.77 17.77
CA ASP A 193 -13.95 1.86 19.20
C ASP A 193 -12.63 1.15 19.53
N LYS A 194 -12.18 1.29 20.78
CA LYS A 194 -10.97 0.62 21.31
C LYS A 194 -10.92 -0.89 21.12
N SER A 195 -12.09 -1.52 21.03
CA SER A 195 -12.23 -2.97 20.86
C SER A 195 -12.27 -3.36 19.38
N LYS A 196 -12.00 -2.40 18.48
CA LYS A 196 -12.11 -2.53 17.02
C LYS A 196 -13.53 -2.89 16.54
N ARG A 197 -14.57 -2.63 17.34
CA ARG A 197 -15.95 -2.70 16.82
C ARG A 197 -16.14 -1.57 15.82
N ILE A 198 -16.89 -1.86 14.77
CA ILE A 198 -17.15 -0.94 13.67
C ILE A 198 -18.64 -0.60 13.58
N ALA A 199 -18.94 0.66 13.30
CA ALA A 199 -20.24 1.09 12.83
C ALA A 199 -20.09 2.12 11.70
N SER A 200 -20.99 2.09 10.72
CA SER A 200 -20.86 2.91 9.51
C SER A 200 -22.11 3.72 9.20
N GLY A 201 -21.92 4.89 8.62
CA GLY A 201 -22.98 5.72 8.03
C GLY A 201 -22.54 6.26 6.68
N ILE A 202 -23.50 6.76 5.90
CA ILE A 202 -23.25 7.39 4.60
C ILE A 202 -23.55 8.88 4.74
N THR A 203 -22.74 9.71 4.09
CA THR A 203 -22.95 11.15 4.07
C THR A 203 -24.21 11.55 3.33
N SER A 204 -24.85 12.61 3.83
CA SER A 204 -26.01 13.25 3.25
C SER A 204 -25.83 14.76 3.30
N GLU A 205 -26.26 15.45 2.24
CA GLU A 205 -26.27 16.90 2.16
C GLU A 205 -27.19 17.50 3.22
N ILE A 206 -26.75 18.58 3.87
CA ILE A 206 -27.59 19.36 4.77
C ILE A 206 -28.27 20.45 3.93
N LYS A 207 -29.60 20.39 3.80
CA LYS A 207 -30.38 21.29 2.93
C LYS A 207 -30.58 22.71 3.47
N GLU A 208 -30.26 22.97 4.74
CA GLU A 208 -30.45 24.27 5.40
C GLU A 208 -29.13 24.79 5.96
N GLY A 209 -28.75 26.02 5.58
CA GLY A 209 -27.69 26.78 6.24
C GLY A 209 -26.55 27.17 5.31
N ASP A 210 -25.73 26.21 4.88
CA ASP A 210 -24.47 26.51 4.19
C ASP A 210 -24.20 25.53 3.04
N ALA A 211 -23.99 26.07 1.85
CA ALA A 211 -23.63 25.29 0.67
C ALA A 211 -22.32 24.52 0.93
N GLY A 212 -22.32 23.21 0.70
CA GLY A 212 -21.15 22.35 0.89
C GLY A 212 -21.11 21.57 2.21
N GLU A 213 -22.09 21.73 3.10
CA GLU A 213 -22.12 20.91 4.33
C GLU A 213 -22.69 19.51 4.11
N PHE A 214 -22.11 18.54 4.82
CA PHE A 214 -22.62 17.18 4.90
C PHE A 214 -22.70 16.69 6.34
N LYS A 215 -23.56 15.70 6.57
CA LYS A 215 -23.59 14.91 7.80
C LYS A 215 -23.66 13.42 7.50
N ALA A 216 -23.08 12.62 8.38
CA ALA A 216 -23.33 11.19 8.49
C ALA A 216 -23.88 10.88 9.89
N VAL A 217 -24.96 10.10 9.94
CA VAL A 217 -25.52 9.58 11.19
C VAL A 217 -25.21 8.09 11.25
N ILE A 218 -24.57 7.66 12.33
CA ILE A 218 -24.13 6.28 12.55
C ILE A 218 -24.86 5.76 13.79
N TYR A 219 -25.60 4.66 13.63
CA TYR A 219 -26.29 4.00 14.74
C TYR A 219 -25.39 2.93 15.34
N THR A 220 -25.30 2.89 16.67
CA THR A 220 -24.39 2.02 17.43
C THR A 220 -25.08 1.45 18.67
N SER A 221 -24.37 0.58 19.42
CA SER A 221 -24.77 0.25 20.78
C SER A 221 -24.48 1.43 21.74
N GLN A 222 -25.25 1.54 22.82
CA GLN A 222 -25.13 2.67 23.77
C GLN A 222 -23.73 2.81 24.39
N ASP A 223 -23.00 1.70 24.53
CA ASP A 223 -21.66 1.63 25.08
C ASP A 223 -20.54 1.91 24.05
N PHE A 224 -20.88 2.10 22.77
CA PHE A 224 -19.90 2.36 21.73
C PHE A 224 -19.29 3.75 21.89
N LYS A 225 -17.95 3.81 22.00
CA LYS A 225 -17.19 5.07 22.10
C LYS A 225 -16.21 5.16 20.93
N PRO A 226 -16.40 6.07 19.96
CA PRO A 226 -15.50 6.17 18.83
C PRO A 226 -14.14 6.72 19.28
N GLU A 227 -13.05 6.10 18.84
CA GLU A 227 -11.66 6.56 19.00
C GLU A 227 -11.00 6.87 17.64
N LEU A 228 -11.57 6.34 16.56
CA LEU A 228 -11.08 6.53 15.21
C LEU A 228 -12.27 6.68 14.24
N ILE A 229 -12.20 7.70 13.38
CA ILE A 229 -13.04 7.83 12.20
C ILE A 229 -12.21 7.52 10.95
N VAL A 230 -12.75 6.69 10.08
CA VAL A 230 -12.23 6.44 8.74
C VAL A 230 -13.24 6.95 7.72
N VAL A 231 -12.76 7.74 6.76
CA VAL A 231 -13.55 8.20 5.63
C VAL A 231 -13.17 7.40 4.40
N LYS A 232 -14.17 6.89 3.69
CA LYS A 232 -14.01 6.19 2.42
C LYS A 232 -14.85 6.83 1.33
N THR A 233 -14.43 6.65 0.09
CA THR A 233 -15.25 6.95 -1.09
C THR A 233 -14.89 6.00 -2.24
N LEU A 234 -15.56 6.16 -3.37
CA LEU A 234 -15.19 5.49 -4.61
C LEU A 234 -14.08 6.27 -5.32
N ASN A 235 -13.01 5.58 -5.70
CA ASN A 235 -12.02 6.10 -6.63
C ASN A 235 -12.55 6.03 -8.08
N LYS A 236 -11.78 6.56 -9.04
CA LYS A 236 -12.07 6.50 -10.49
C LYS A 236 -12.42 5.11 -11.04
N ASP A 237 -11.89 4.05 -10.44
CA ASP A 237 -12.12 2.65 -10.84
C ASP A 237 -13.33 2.01 -10.12
N ARG A 238 -14.11 2.83 -9.39
CA ARG A 238 -15.27 2.43 -8.59
C ARG A 238 -14.95 1.43 -7.48
N ASN A 239 -13.71 1.42 -7.00
CA ASN A 239 -13.32 0.69 -5.81
C ASN A 239 -13.50 1.60 -4.59
N VAL A 240 -14.00 1.02 -3.49
CA VAL A 240 -14.06 1.72 -2.20
C VAL A 240 -12.65 1.81 -1.64
N VAL A 241 -12.18 3.02 -1.39
CA VAL A 241 -10.84 3.30 -0.84
C VAL A 241 -10.94 4.20 0.39
N ARG A 242 -10.02 4.03 1.33
CA ARG A 242 -9.81 4.97 2.43
C ARG A 242 -9.19 6.25 1.87
N ILE A 243 -9.69 7.38 2.33
CA ILE A 243 -9.16 8.70 1.93
C ILE A 243 -8.71 9.54 3.13
N ALA A 244 -9.22 9.26 4.34
CA ALA A 244 -8.77 9.92 5.56
C ALA A 244 -8.98 9.06 6.81
N LYS A 245 -8.14 9.29 7.82
CA LYS A 245 -8.26 8.77 9.18
C LYS A 245 -8.20 9.92 10.18
N TYR A 246 -9.03 9.90 11.22
CA TYR A 246 -9.07 10.89 12.29
C TYR A 246 -9.07 10.20 13.64
N ASN A 247 -8.11 10.51 14.50
CA ASN A 247 -8.14 10.08 15.90
C ASN A 247 -9.02 11.06 16.68
N LEU A 248 -9.86 10.55 17.59
CA LEU A 248 -10.77 11.34 18.42
C LEU A 248 -10.28 11.49 19.86
#